data_AF-E7SBE7-F1
#
_entry.id   AF-E7SBE7-F1
#
_cell.length_a   1.000
_cell.length_b   1.000
_cell.length_c   1.000
_cell.angle_alpha   90.00
_cell.angle_beta   90.00
_cell.angle_gamma   90.00
#
_symmetry.space_group_name_H-M   'P 1'
#
loop_
_entity.id
_entity.type
_entity.pdbx_description
1 polymer ?
#
loop_
_entity_poly.entity_id
_entity_poly.type
_entity_poly.pdbx_seq_one_letter_code
_entity_poly.pdbx_strand_id
1 'polypeptide(L)'
;MAFETSVSLTDCDYTYAIHSNIKKYTLRDNTFAQTKVGNYELNRLLEAVPNSGDGFKLKIIINKDLTGFKINITDKSGLRLVNIFKNPENKIIQQKFYFLMDSLVEREIFERIEK
;
A
#
# COMPACT_ATOMS: atom_id res chain seq x y z
N MET A 1 -17.52 -2.76 -5.86
CA MET A 1 -17.10 -1.34 -5.92
C MET A 1 -15.60 -1.32 -6.16
N ALA A 2 -15.06 -0.28 -6.82
CA ALA A 2 -13.65 -0.30 -7.22
C ALA A 2 -12.72 0.02 -6.04
N PHE A 3 -13.11 0.94 -5.15
CA PHE A 3 -12.37 1.39 -3.98
C PHE A 3 -13.12 1.00 -2.71
N GLU A 4 -12.39 0.70 -1.64
CA GLU A 4 -12.95 0.28 -0.36
C GLU A 4 -12.46 1.22 0.76
N THR A 5 -13.26 1.35 1.81
CA THR A 5 -12.90 2.12 3.02
C THR A 5 -11.93 1.35 3.91
N SER A 6 -11.91 0.02 3.79
CA SER A 6 -10.97 -0.87 4.48
C SER A 6 -10.53 -2.00 3.57
N VAL A 7 -9.25 -2.35 3.59
CA VAL A 7 -8.67 -3.42 2.76
C VAL A 7 -7.88 -4.38 3.64
N SER A 8 -8.13 -5.66 3.45
CA SER A 8 -7.40 -6.74 4.11
C SER A 8 -6.72 -7.62 3.05
N LEU A 9 -5.38 -7.69 3.09
CA LEU A 9 -4.64 -8.59 2.22
C LEU A 9 -4.73 -10.03 2.77
N THR A 10 -4.78 -11.00 1.87
CA THR A 10 -4.78 -12.42 2.25
C THR A 10 -3.54 -12.74 3.09
N ASP A 11 -3.73 -13.48 4.19
CA ASP A 11 -2.69 -13.87 5.15
C ASP A 11 -1.90 -12.70 5.80
N CYS A 12 -2.34 -11.46 5.63
CA CYS A 12 -1.80 -10.30 6.35
C CYS A 12 -2.41 -10.21 7.74
N ASP A 13 -1.59 -9.90 8.75
CA ASP A 13 -2.01 -9.81 10.16
C ASP A 13 -2.94 -8.62 10.44
N TYR A 14 -2.88 -7.60 9.58
CA TYR A 14 -3.64 -6.36 9.75
C TYR A 14 -4.64 -6.12 8.63
N THR A 15 -5.70 -5.41 8.99
CA THR A 15 -6.58 -4.72 8.06
C THR A 15 -6.27 -3.23 8.12
N TYR A 16 -6.21 -2.57 6.97
CA TYR A 16 -6.00 -1.13 6.90
C TYR A 16 -7.31 -0.45 6.56
N ALA A 17 -7.62 0.67 7.21
CA ALA A 17 -8.77 1.51 6.89
C ALA A 17 -8.31 2.91 6.52
N ILE A 18 -9.06 3.61 5.66
CA ILE A 18 -8.78 5.00 5.35
C ILE A 18 -9.07 5.86 6.58
N HIS A 19 -8.11 6.70 6.97
CA HIS A 19 -8.24 7.54 8.16
C HIS A 19 -9.17 8.73 7.87
N SER A 20 -10.04 9.11 8.81
CA SER A 20 -11.01 10.20 8.60
C SER A 20 -10.38 11.58 8.37
N ASN A 21 -9.18 11.79 8.93
CA ASN A 21 -8.42 13.05 8.82
C ASN A 21 -7.52 13.13 7.58
N ILE A 22 -7.59 12.18 6.65
CA ILE A 22 -6.74 12.15 5.46
C ILE A 22 -6.79 13.47 4.67
N LYS A 23 -5.63 13.96 4.21
CA LYS A 23 -5.52 15.24 3.48
C LYS A 23 -4.70 15.10 2.21
N LYS A 24 -5.11 15.85 1.17
CA LYS A 24 -4.48 15.84 -0.15
C LYS A 24 -3.00 16.20 -0.11
N TYR A 25 -2.62 17.17 0.73
CA TYR A 25 -1.22 17.58 0.87
C TYR A 25 -0.40 16.52 1.59
N THR A 26 -0.94 15.89 2.64
CA THR A 26 -0.27 14.76 3.32
C THR A 26 0.07 13.62 2.36
N LEU A 27 -0.82 13.30 1.41
CA LEU A 27 -0.53 12.30 0.38
C LEU A 27 0.66 12.70 -0.51
N ARG A 28 0.70 13.96 -0.94
CA ARG A 28 1.81 14.48 -1.77
C ARG A 28 3.13 14.48 -1.01
N ASP A 29 3.12 14.88 0.26
CA ASP A 29 4.29 14.86 1.15
C ASP A 29 4.81 13.44 1.37
N ASN A 30 3.90 12.46 1.37
CA ASN A 30 4.22 11.02 1.42
C ASN A 30 4.35 10.41 0.03
N THR A 31 4.74 11.20 -0.97
CA THR A 31 5.16 10.76 -2.32
C THR A 31 4.09 10.09 -3.18
N PHE A 32 2.81 10.25 -2.85
CA PHE A 32 1.74 9.87 -3.76
C PHE A 32 1.70 10.84 -4.95
N ALA A 33 1.74 10.29 -6.16
CA ALA A 33 1.60 11.06 -7.39
C ALA A 33 0.11 11.20 -7.75
N GLN A 34 -0.31 12.42 -8.09
CA GLN A 34 -1.67 12.63 -8.59
C GLN A 34 -1.75 12.21 -10.06
N THR A 35 -2.67 11.29 -10.35
CA THR A 35 -2.98 10.82 -11.70
C THR A 35 -3.79 11.87 -12.48
N LYS A 36 -3.86 11.74 -13.81
CA LYS A 36 -4.66 12.64 -14.67
C LYS A 36 -6.14 12.70 -14.28
N VAL A 37 -6.67 11.60 -13.73
CA VAL A 37 -8.07 11.50 -13.29
C VAL A 37 -8.28 11.96 -11.84
N GLY A 38 -7.22 12.45 -11.18
CA GLY A 38 -7.28 13.07 -9.87
C GLY A 38 -7.05 12.14 -8.68
N ASN A 39 -6.97 10.82 -8.90
CA ASN A 39 -6.60 9.85 -7.86
C ASN A 39 -5.14 10.01 -7.46
N TYR A 40 -4.79 9.57 -6.25
CA TYR A 40 -3.44 9.60 -5.71
C TYR A 40 -2.85 8.19 -5.70
N GLU A 41 -1.69 8.00 -6.31
CA GLU A 41 -1.06 6.70 -6.47
C GLU A 41 0.35 6.68 -5.87
N LEU A 42 0.61 5.68 -5.03
CA LEU A 42 1.94 5.35 -4.52
C LEU A 42 2.39 4.02 -5.14
N ASN A 43 3.56 4.03 -5.77
CA ASN A 43 4.23 2.84 -6.26
C ASN A 43 5.55 2.62 -5.52
N ARG A 44 5.74 1.41 -5.00
CA ARG A 44 6.97 1.00 -4.32
C ARG A 44 7.36 -0.41 -4.74
N LEU A 45 8.64 -0.62 -4.98
CA LEU A 45 9.20 -1.94 -5.19
C LEU A 45 9.65 -2.49 -3.82
N LEU A 46 9.07 -3.61 -3.41
CA LEU A 46 9.40 -4.31 -2.17
C LEU A 46 10.47 -5.35 -2.48
N GLU A 47 11.72 -4.97 -2.27
CA GLU A 47 12.90 -5.79 -2.57
C GLU A 47 13.50 -6.33 -1.27
N ALA A 48 14.10 -7.51 -1.26
CA ALA A 48 14.88 -7.95 -0.10
C ALA A 48 16.20 -7.15 -0.02
N VAL A 49 16.95 -7.16 -1.12
CA VAL A 49 18.22 -6.43 -1.28
C VAL A 49 17.95 -5.05 -1.91
N PRO A 50 18.37 -3.93 -1.27
CA PRO A 50 18.19 -2.60 -1.82
C PRO A 50 18.80 -2.44 -3.22
N ASN A 51 18.09 -1.77 -4.13
CA ASN A 51 18.53 -1.47 -5.50
C ASN A 51 18.83 -2.71 -6.38
N SER A 52 18.34 -3.89 -6.00
CA SER A 52 18.54 -5.12 -6.78
C SER A 52 17.69 -5.17 -8.05
N GLY A 53 16.63 -4.38 -8.10
CA GLY A 53 15.54 -4.47 -9.06
C GLY A 53 14.67 -5.72 -8.88
N ASP A 54 14.88 -6.52 -7.83
CA ASP A 54 14.19 -7.81 -7.65
C ASP A 54 13.25 -7.79 -6.42
N GLY A 55 11.97 -8.00 -6.69
CA GLY A 55 10.93 -7.86 -5.67
C GLY A 55 9.53 -7.72 -6.24
N PHE A 56 8.60 -7.36 -5.37
CA PHE A 56 7.18 -7.21 -5.69
C PHE A 56 6.77 -5.74 -5.79
N LYS A 57 5.92 -5.42 -6.76
CA LYS A 57 5.39 -4.06 -6.92
C LYS A 57 4.17 -3.88 -6.03
N LEU A 58 4.32 -3.03 -5.02
CA LEU A 58 3.22 -2.50 -4.22
C LEU A 58 2.65 -1.26 -4.91
N LYS A 59 1.34 -1.27 -5.14
CA LYS A 59 0.58 -0.12 -5.64
C LYS A 59 -0.56 0.19 -4.68
N ILE A 60 -0.58 1.42 -4.17
CA ILE A 60 -1.67 1.94 -3.35
C ILE A 60 -2.33 3.08 -4.14
N ILE A 61 -3.65 3.02 -4.32
CA ILE A 61 -4.41 4.07 -4.99
C ILE A 61 -5.49 4.58 -4.05
N ILE A 62 -5.50 5.88 -3.78
CA ILE A 62 -6.55 6.57 -3.03
C ILE A 62 -7.37 7.38 -4.03
N ASN A 63 -8.70 7.28 -3.95
CA ASN A 63 -9.57 8.00 -4.88
C ASN A 63 -9.49 9.52 -4.68
N LYS A 64 -9.83 10.29 -5.72
CA LYS A 64 -9.80 11.77 -5.68
C LYS A 64 -10.61 12.39 -4.53
N ASP A 65 -11.63 11.69 -4.07
CA ASP A 65 -12.58 12.13 -3.04
C ASP A 65 -12.10 11.78 -1.62
N LEU A 66 -10.98 11.05 -1.50
CA LEU A 66 -10.39 10.60 -0.23
C LEU A 66 -11.32 9.76 0.64
N THR A 67 -12.23 9.02 0.02
CA THR A 67 -13.23 8.18 0.68
C THR A 67 -12.92 6.69 0.59
N GLY A 68 -11.98 6.29 -0.26
CA GLY A 68 -11.61 4.89 -0.39
C GLY A 68 -10.30 4.69 -1.13
N PHE A 69 -9.77 3.49 -0.99
CA PHE A 69 -8.47 3.12 -1.53
C PHE A 69 -8.44 1.69 -2.05
N LYS A 70 -7.32 1.32 -2.66
CA LYS A 70 -6.96 -0.04 -3.04
C LYS A 70 -5.51 -0.29 -2.73
N ILE A 71 -5.18 -1.53 -2.35
CA ILE A 71 -3.81 -2.01 -2.22
C ILE A 71 -3.66 -3.24 -3.10
N ASN A 72 -2.71 -3.19 -4.04
CA ASN A 72 -2.34 -4.32 -4.87
C ASN A 72 -0.86 -4.61 -4.71
N ILE A 73 -0.53 -5.88 -4.49
CA ILE A 73 0.84 -6.37 -4.57
C ILE A 73 0.91 -7.29 -5.78
N THR A 74 1.87 -7.00 -6.65
CA THR A 74 2.05 -7.71 -7.92
C THR A 74 3.48 -8.19 -8.07
N ASP A 75 3.68 -9.13 -8.99
CA ASP A 75 5.00 -9.53 -9.45
C ASP A 75 5.80 -8.35 -10.05
N LYS A 76 7.07 -8.57 -10.35
CA LYS A 76 7.93 -7.55 -10.97
C LYS A 76 7.37 -7.01 -12.29
N SER A 77 6.60 -7.80 -13.04
CA SER A 77 5.93 -7.31 -14.26
C SER A 77 4.83 -6.30 -13.95
N GLY A 78 4.13 -6.46 -12.82
CA GLY A 78 2.99 -5.63 -12.42
C GLY A 78 1.65 -6.17 -12.90
N LEU A 79 1.62 -7.41 -13.42
CA LEU A 79 0.45 -8.00 -14.06
C LEU A 79 -0.24 -9.02 -13.16
N ARG A 80 0.53 -9.79 -12.38
CA ARG A 80 0.00 -10.89 -11.56
C ARG A 80 -0.07 -10.47 -10.12
N LEU A 81 -1.24 -10.58 -9.50
CA LEU A 81 -1.39 -10.39 -8.06
C LEU A 81 -0.63 -11.48 -7.30
N VAL A 82 0.06 -11.08 -6.23
CA VAL A 82 0.86 -11.98 -5.40
C VAL A 82 0.51 -11.76 -3.94
N ASN A 83 0.36 -12.87 -3.22
CA ASN A 83 0.29 -12.88 -1.77
C ASN A 83 1.71 -13.08 -1.20
N ILE A 84 2.31 -12.00 -0.69
CA ILE A 84 3.66 -12.02 -0.10
C ILE A 84 3.70 -12.64 1.30
N PHE A 85 2.55 -12.76 1.98
CA PHE A 85 2.43 -13.25 3.35
C PHE A 85 2.40 -14.79 3.42
N LYS A 86 1.97 -15.44 2.33
CA LYS A 86 1.92 -16.91 2.25
C LYS A 86 3.27 -17.61 2.40
N ASN A 87 4.37 -17.04 1.89
CA ASN A 87 5.70 -17.66 1.94
C ASN A 87 6.58 -17.01 3.02
N PRO A 88 7.05 -17.76 4.03
CA PRO A 88 7.99 -17.28 5.05
C PRO A 88 9.30 -16.70 4.51
N GLU A 89 9.76 -17.12 3.32
CA GLU A 89 10.99 -16.60 2.70
C GLU A 89 10.88 -15.11 2.36
N ASN A 90 9.66 -14.58 2.20
CA ASN A 90 9.41 -13.16 1.95
C ASN A 90 9.49 -12.30 3.21
N LYS A 91 10.02 -12.80 4.34
CA LYS A 91 10.03 -12.08 5.63
C LYS A 91 10.57 -10.65 5.54
N ILE A 92 11.67 -10.43 4.83
CA ILE A 92 12.25 -9.08 4.64
C ILE A 92 11.29 -8.18 3.84
N ILE A 93 10.64 -8.74 2.82
CA ILE A 93 9.68 -8.03 1.97
C ILE A 93 8.43 -7.66 2.78
N GLN A 94 7.91 -8.59 3.60
CA GLN A 94 6.81 -8.35 4.52
C GLN A 94 7.14 -7.25 5.53
N GLN A 95 8.34 -7.29 6.12
CA GLN A 95 8.81 -6.23 7.04
C GLN A 95 8.87 -4.87 6.35
N LYS A 96 9.35 -4.78 5.11
CA LYS A 96 9.35 -3.53 4.34
C LYS A 96 7.94 -3.04 4.03
N PHE A 97 7.02 -3.96 3.73
CA PHE A 97 5.61 -3.62 3.57
C PHE A 97 5.06 -3.01 4.87
N TYR A 98 5.22 -3.69 6.01
CA TYR A 98 4.73 -3.20 7.30
C TYR A 98 5.36 -1.87 7.70
N PHE A 99 6.67 -1.71 7.54
CA PHE A 99 7.36 -0.44 7.82
C PHE A 99 6.80 0.73 6.99
N LEU A 100 6.55 0.50 5.70
CA LEU A 100 5.92 1.52 4.86
C LEU A 100 4.50 1.81 5.35
N MET A 101 3.68 0.79 5.60
CA MET A 101 2.30 0.98 6.04
C MET A 101 2.22 1.69 7.39
N ASP A 102 3.10 1.37 8.33
CA ASP A 102 3.19 2.04 9.63
C ASP A 102 3.52 3.53 9.45
N SER A 103 4.45 3.88 8.54
CA SER A 103 4.72 5.30 8.22
C SER A 103 3.49 6.03 7.67
N LEU A 104 2.61 5.36 6.93
CA LEU A 104 1.37 5.95 6.42
C LEU A 104 0.30 6.06 7.53
N VAL A 105 0.30 5.15 8.50
CA VAL A 105 -0.56 5.21 9.68
C VAL A 105 -0.16 6.38 10.58
N GLU A 106 1.14 6.55 10.86
CA GLU A 106 1.67 7.68 11.64
C GLU A 106 1.32 9.06 11.04
N ARG A 107 1.06 9.11 9.73
CA ARG A 107 0.70 10.33 9.01
C ARG A 107 -0.80 10.52 8.85
N GLU A 108 -1.63 9.76 9.57
CA GLU A 108 -3.09 9.82 9.49
C GLU A 108 -3.63 9.59 8.06
N ILE A 109 -2.94 8.76 7.26
CA ILE A 109 -3.45 8.32 5.95
C ILE A 109 -4.28 7.06 6.13
N PHE A 110 -3.81 6.14 6.97
CA PHE A 110 -4.50 4.90 7.30
C PHE A 110 -4.66 4.72 8.80
N GLU A 111 -5.63 3.91 9.18
CA GLU A 111 -5.73 3.28 10.49
C GLU A 111 -5.35 1.80 10.35
N ARG A 112 -4.66 1.25 11.35
CA ARG A 112 -4.32 -0.17 11.41
C ARG A 112 -5.24 -0.86 12.40
N ILE A 113 -5.93 -1.90 11.94
CA ILE A 113 -6.81 -2.74 12.74
C ILE A 113 -6.19 -4.13 12.81
N GLU A 114 -5.87 -4.59 14.02
CA GLU A 114 -5.41 -5.96 14.26
C GLU A 114 -6.57 -6.95 14.05
N LYS A 115 -6.29 -8.10 13.44
CA LYS A 115 -7.28 -9.15 13.19
C LYS A 115 -7.54 -10.02 14.42
#